data_AF-A0A1Q5GF02-F1
#
_entry.id   AF-A0A1Q5GF02-F1
#
_cell.length_a   1.000
_cell.length_b   1.000
_cell.length_c   1.000
_cell.angle_alpha   90.00
_cell.angle_beta   90.00
_cell.angle_gamma   90.00
#
_symmetry.space_group_name_H-M   'P 1'
#
loop_
_entity.id
_entity.type
_entity.pdbx_description
1 polymer ?
#
loop_
_entity_poly.entity_id
_entity_poly.type
_entity_poly.pdbx_seq_one_letter_code
_entity_poly.pdbx_strand_id
1 'polypeptide(L)'
;MATKKYTVTLPEELAEEIRAEVGPGAFSAYVTRAIERQREHDRLGELVERLEGEYGPVTDADLTAAEAERREIEQWFADQEADVPARQDAAAD
;
A
#
# COMPACT_ATOMS: atom_id res chain seq x y z
N MET A 1 -3.37 16.80 16.07
CA MET A 1 -3.26 17.66 14.87
C MET A 1 -4.40 18.67 14.89
N ALA A 2 -4.12 19.95 14.68
CA ALA A 2 -5.17 20.96 14.54
C ALA A 2 -5.83 20.83 13.17
N THR A 3 -7.15 20.89 13.10
CA THR A 3 -7.91 20.86 11.84
C THR A 3 -8.27 22.29 11.41
N LYS A 4 -8.18 22.56 10.11
CA LYS A 4 -8.62 23.83 9.51
C LYS A 4 -9.63 23.53 8.42
N LYS A 5 -10.74 24.27 8.41
CA LYS A 5 -11.77 24.12 7.39
C LYS A 5 -11.30 24.77 6.09
N TYR A 6 -11.36 24.01 5.00
CA TYR A 6 -11.21 24.48 3.63
C TYR A 6 -12.53 24.24 2.89
N THR A 7 -12.88 25.11 1.95
CA THR A 7 -14.07 24.98 1.12
C THR A 7 -13.63 24.69 -0.32
N VAL A 8 -14.22 23.68 -0.91
CA VAL A 8 -13.99 23.26 -2.30
C VAL A 8 -15.33 23.01 -2.98
N THR A 9 -15.38 23.19 -4.29
CA THR A 9 -16.56 22.86 -5.11
C THR A 9 -16.42 21.44 -5.61
N LEU A 10 -17.48 20.65 -5.46
CA LEU A 10 -17.57 19.25 -5.90
C LEU A 10 -18.82 19.10 -6.78
N PRO A 11 -18.82 18.16 -7.74
CA PRO A 11 -20.05 17.76 -8.41
C PRO A 11 -21.08 17.29 -7.38
N GLU A 12 -22.30 17.80 -7.48
CA GLU A 12 -23.39 17.52 -6.52
C GLU A 12 -23.70 16.02 -6.47
N GLU A 13 -23.87 15.40 -7.64
CA GLU A 13 -24.14 13.96 -7.79
C GLU A 13 -23.11 13.11 -7.02
N LEU A 14 -21.82 13.35 -7.26
CA LEU A 14 -20.73 12.64 -6.57
C LEU A 14 -20.75 12.87 -5.06
N ALA A 15 -21.01 14.10 -4.61
CA ALA A 15 -21.03 14.41 -3.18
C ALA A 15 -22.19 13.70 -2.46
N GLU A 16 -23.36 13.62 -3.10
CA GLU A 16 -24.52 12.93 -2.55
C GLU A 16 -24.39 11.40 -2.62
N GLU A 17 -23.81 10.85 -3.69
CA GLU A 17 -23.46 9.42 -3.77
C GLU A 17 -22.56 9.01 -2.60
N ILE A 18 -21.45 9.73 -2.39
CA ILE A 18 -20.52 9.44 -1.29
C ILE A 18 -21.24 9.59 0.06
N ARG A 19 -22.07 10.63 0.24
CA ARG A 19 -22.84 10.82 1.50
C ARG A 19 -23.78 9.65 1.77
N ALA A 20 -24.42 9.11 0.74
CA ALA A 20 -25.29 7.95 0.86
C ALA A 20 -24.50 6.69 1.24
N GLU A 21 -23.31 6.48 0.67
CA GLU A 21 -22.46 5.32 0.97
C GLU A 21 -21.87 5.37 2.39
N VAL A 22 -21.31 6.51 2.80
CA VAL A 22 -20.57 6.63 4.07
C VAL A 22 -21.46 6.92 5.27
N GLY A 23 -22.68 7.40 5.02
CA GLY A 23 -23.64 7.76 6.04
C GLY A 23 -23.37 9.12 6.73
N PRO A 24 -24.26 9.50 7.67
CA PRO A 24 -24.25 10.82 8.29
C PRO A 24 -22.97 11.05 9.10
N GLY A 25 -22.37 12.23 8.94
CA GLY A 25 -21.19 12.66 9.70
C GLY A 25 -19.85 12.06 9.25
N ALA A 26 -19.85 11.07 8.34
CA ALA A 26 -18.62 10.40 7.88
C ALA A 26 -18.00 11.04 6.63
N PHE A 27 -18.71 11.94 5.94
CA PHE A 27 -18.25 12.56 4.69
C PHE A 27 -16.87 13.24 4.81
N SER A 28 -16.64 14.02 5.86
CA SER A 28 -15.34 14.68 6.06
C SER A 28 -14.20 13.68 6.27
N ALA A 29 -14.46 12.57 6.97
CA ALA A 29 -13.46 11.54 7.22
C ALA A 29 -13.14 10.78 5.93
N TYR A 30 -14.17 10.49 5.12
CA TYR A 30 -14.00 9.91 3.79
C TYR A 30 -13.13 10.78 2.90
N VAL A 31 -13.46 12.08 2.77
CA VAL A 31 -12.69 13.01 1.93
C VAL A 31 -11.25 13.13 2.42
N THR A 32 -11.03 13.15 3.74
CA THR A 32 -9.67 13.18 4.30
C THR A 32 -8.86 11.96 3.87
N ARG A 33 -9.43 10.75 4.02
CA ARG A 33 -8.77 9.51 3.61
C ARG A 33 -8.54 9.44 2.11
N ALA A 34 -9.49 9.92 1.31
CA ALA A 34 -9.35 9.98 -0.14
C ALA A 34 -8.18 10.89 -0.56
N ILE A 35 -8.05 12.06 0.07
CA ILE A 35 -6.94 12.99 -0.19
C ILE A 35 -5.59 12.40 0.25
N GLU A 36 -5.54 11.73 1.41
CA GLU A 36 -4.34 11.05 1.89
C GLU A 36 -3.89 9.96 0.90
N ARG A 37 -4.83 9.12 0.47
CA ARG A 37 -4.57 8.05 -0.51
C ARG A 37 -4.15 8.61 -1.86
N GLN A 38 -4.78 9.68 -2.33
CA GLN A 38 -4.40 10.32 -3.59
C GLN A 38 -2.97 10.84 -3.50
N ARG A 39 -2.62 11.54 -2.42
CA ARG A 39 -1.25 12.04 -2.22
C ARG A 39 -0.20 10.94 -2.14
N GLU A 40 -0.53 9.82 -1.54
CA GLU A 40 0.36 8.66 -1.52
C GLU A 40 0.56 8.12 -2.94
N HIS A 41 -0.52 7.98 -3.70
CA HIS A 41 -0.46 7.52 -5.09
C HIS A 41 0.31 8.48 -6.00
N ASP A 42 0.14 9.80 -5.83
CA ASP A 42 0.89 10.81 -6.59
C ASP A 42 2.40 10.67 -6.34
N ARG A 43 2.81 10.51 -5.07
CA ARG A 43 4.22 10.29 -4.70
C ARG A 43 4.80 9.00 -5.24
N LEU A 44 3.99 7.93 -5.25
CA LEU A 44 4.39 6.65 -5.85
C LEU A 44 4.55 6.81 -7.36
N GLY A 45 3.64 7.53 -8.02
CA GLY A 45 3.75 7.87 -9.45
C GLY A 45 5.03 8.63 -9.77
N GLU A 46 5.34 9.69 -9.01
CA GLU A 46 6.58 10.46 -9.16
C GLU A 46 7.85 9.60 -8.96
N LEU A 47 7.79 8.60 -8.08
CA LEU A 47 8.89 7.65 -7.89
C LEU A 47 9.03 6.71 -9.09
N VAL A 48 7.92 6.13 -9.55
CA VAL A 48 7.90 5.25 -10.72
C VAL A 48 8.42 5.98 -11.95
N GLU A 49 7.92 7.19 -12.25
CA GLU A 49 8.39 7.99 -13.39
C GLU A 49 9.90 8.24 -13.34
N ARG A 50 10.44 8.51 -12.15
CA ARG A 50 11.89 8.71 -11.99
C ARG A 50 12.68 7.43 -12.27
N LEU A 51 12.21 6.30 -11.74
CA LEU A 51 12.86 5.00 -11.93
C LEU A 51 12.79 4.56 -13.39
N GLU A 52 11.65 4.73 -14.05
CA GLU A 52 11.50 4.42 -15.47
C GLU A 52 12.34 5.34 -16.36
N GLY A 53 12.52 6.61 -15.97
CA GLY A 53 13.42 7.52 -16.65
C GLY A 53 14.90 7.11 -16.56
N GLU A 54 15.30 6.47 -15.46
CA GLU A 54 16.68 6.02 -15.21
C GLU A 54 16.97 4.64 -15.79
N TYR A 55 16.04 3.70 -15.66
CA TYR A 55 16.24 2.27 -15.97
C TYR A 55 15.42 1.77 -17.17
N GLY A 56 14.47 2.57 -17.66
CA GLY A 56 13.48 2.15 -18.66
C GLY A 56 12.20 1.58 -18.02
N PRO A 57 11.12 1.41 -18.81
CA PRO A 57 9.87 0.84 -18.32
C PRO A 57 10.05 -0.61 -17.90
N VAL A 58 9.31 -1.04 -16.87
CA VAL A 58 9.32 -2.42 -16.41
C VAL A 58 8.65 -3.32 -17.46
N THR A 59 9.34 -4.36 -17.91
CA THR A 59 8.80 -5.30 -18.89
C THR A 59 8.19 -6.55 -18.23
N ASP A 60 7.34 -7.27 -18.96
CA ASP A 60 6.80 -8.55 -18.49
C ASP A 60 7.89 -9.59 -18.17
N ALA A 61 9.02 -9.52 -18.89
CA ALA A 61 10.17 -10.38 -18.64
C ALA A 61 10.83 -10.04 -17.29
N ASP A 62 10.97 -8.74 -16.98
CA ASP A 62 11.50 -8.28 -15.70
C ASP A 62 10.60 -8.71 -14.54
N LEU A 63 9.28 -8.58 -14.68
CA LEU A 63 8.30 -9.04 -13.69
C LEU A 63 8.40 -10.54 -13.47
N THR A 64 8.47 -11.32 -14.56
CA THR A 64 8.58 -12.78 -14.48
C THR A 64 9.86 -13.21 -13.76
N ALA A 65 10.98 -12.56 -14.07
CA ALA A 65 12.26 -12.83 -13.42
C ALA A 65 12.22 -12.45 -11.92
N ALA A 66 11.69 -11.28 -11.59
CA ALA A 66 11.56 -10.82 -10.21
C ALA A 66 10.64 -11.74 -9.39
N GLU A 67 9.54 -12.23 -9.96
CA GLU A 67 8.66 -13.18 -9.28
C GLU A 67 9.33 -14.54 -9.05
N ALA A 68 10.15 -15.01 -10.00
CA ALA A 68 10.92 -16.25 -9.82
C ALA A 68 11.93 -16.10 -8.68
N GLU A 69 12.70 -15.01 -8.67
CA GLU A 69 13.64 -14.68 -7.60
C GLU A 69 12.92 -14.59 -6.24
N ARG A 70 11.78 -13.89 -6.18
CA ARG A 70 10.99 -13.77 -4.95
C ARG A 70 10.56 -15.14 -4.39
N ARG A 71 10.12 -16.06 -5.26
CA ARG A 71 9.72 -17.42 -4.86
C ARG A 71 10.90 -18.25 -4.37
N GLU A 72 12.08 -18.10 -4.97
CA GLU A 72 13.30 -18.77 -4.52
C GLU A 72 13.70 -18.27 -3.13
N ILE A 73 13.64 -16.95 -2.91
CA ILE A 73 13.90 -16.33 -1.61
C ILE A 73 12.91 -16.86 -0.56
N GLU A 74 11.60 -16.87 -0.87
CA GLU A 74 10.55 -17.38 0.03
C GLU A 74 10.80 -18.85 0.42
N GLN A 75 11.21 -19.69 -0.53
CA GLN A 75 11.54 -21.10 -0.28
C GLN A 75 12.77 -21.24 0.61
N TRP A 76 13.83 -20.48 0.34
CA TRP A 76 15.04 -20.49 1.16
C TRP A 76 14.73 -20.13 2.62
N PHE A 77 13.90 -19.11 2.85
CA PHE A 77 13.48 -18.73 4.21
C PHE A 77 12.62 -19.81 4.88
N ALA A 78 11.70 -20.44 4.16
CA ALA A 78 10.87 -21.51 4.70
C ALA A 78 11.70 -22.73 5.11
N ASP A 79 12.69 -23.11 4.30
CA ASP A 79 13.59 -24.22 4.60
C ASP A 79 14.48 -23.91 5.82
N GLN A 80 14.95 -22.67 5.96
CA GLN A 80 15.71 -22.23 7.14
C GLN A 80 14.86 -22.21 8.41
N GLU A 81 13.58 -21.82 8.34
CA GLU A 81 12.67 -21.85 9.49
C GLU A 81 12.32 -23.28 9.92
N ALA A 82 12.20 -24.20 8.95
CA ALA A 82 12.00 -25.62 9.20
C ALA A 82 13.22 -26.32 9.83
N ASP A 83 14.43 -25.82 9.55
CA ASP A 83 15.70 -26.36 10.06
C ASP A 83 16.13 -25.75 11.42
N VAL A 84 15.33 -24.83 11.99
CA VAL A 84 15.53 -24.38 13.38
C VAL A 84 15.11 -25.50 14.32
N PRO A 85 16.03 -26.18 15.04
CA PRO A 85 15.62 -27.14 16.05
C PRO A 85 14.87 -26.36 17.12
N ALA A 86 13.64 -26.77 17.41
CA ALA A 86 12.90 -26.31 18.58
C ALA A 86 13.89 -26.30 19.76
N ARG A 87 14.18 -25.14 20.34
CA ARG A 87 14.88 -25.07 21.63
C ARG A 87 13.96 -25.78 22.61
N GLN A 88 14.19 -27.09 22.77
CA GLN A 88 13.53 -27.95 23.71
C GLN A 88 13.78 -27.38 25.11
N ASP A 89 12.69 -27.27 25.88
CA ASP A 89 12.64 -27.68 27.27
C ASP A 89 13.93 -27.47 28.08
N ALA A 90 14.19 -26.22 28.49
CA ALA A 90 15.22 -25.93 29.48
C ALA A 90 14.88 -24.69 30.31
N ALA A 91 13.80 -24.80 31.09
CA ALA A 91 13.69 -24.16 32.41
C ALA A 91 12.53 -24.81 33.17
N ALA A 92 12.65 -26.13 33.40
CA ALA A 92 12.08 -26.74 34.59
C ALA A 92 13.17 -26.71 35.67
N ASP A 93 13.05 -25.79 36.62
CA ASP A 93 13.39 -25.96 38.04
C ASP A 93 12.75 -24.84 38.87
#